data_AF-A0A5M8PWK7-F1
#
_entry.id   AF-A0A5M8PWK7-F1
#
_cell.length_a   1.000
_cell.length_b   1.000
_cell.length_c   1.000
_cell.angle_alpha   90.00
_cell.angle_beta   90.00
_cell.angle_gamma   90.00
#
_symmetry.space_group_name_H-M   'P 1'
#
loop_
_entity.id
_entity.type
_entity.pdbx_description
1 polymer ?
#
loop_
_entity_poly.entity_id
_entity_poly.type
_entity_poly.pdbx_seq_one_letter_code
_entity_poly.pdbx_strand_id
1 'polypeptide(L)'
;MNYPIEIKFDDGIKWLARIRRFDATSPPPGLRDYIIQNEVATLRFLEQTGAPSPKVFGFALENEDNPMGCGYMLLKKWSGKSLRWSLVVPEQRRKVMSQPANTFIELRKFPSTYLAPWIGQGMFTSGHSLENR
;
A
#
# COMPACT_ATOMS: atom_id res chain seq x y z
N MET A 1 5.81 4.92 -11.94
CA MET A 1 4.66 3.98 -12.02
C MET A 1 5.04 2.61 -11.44
N ASN A 2 4.12 1.67 -11.24
CA ASN A 2 4.44 0.31 -10.76
C ASN A 2 4.14 -0.74 -11.85
N TYR A 3 4.97 -1.77 -11.97
CA TYR A 3 4.68 -2.96 -12.77
C TYR A 3 4.12 -4.07 -11.87
N PRO A 4 2.82 -4.40 -11.99
CA PRO A 4 2.26 -5.57 -11.31
C PRO A 4 2.58 -6.84 -12.09
N ILE A 5 3.31 -7.77 -11.48
CA ILE A 5 3.67 -9.07 -12.04
C ILE A 5 3.03 -10.18 -11.18
N GLU A 6 2.35 -11.12 -11.81
CA GLU A 6 1.84 -12.32 -11.13
C GLU A 6 2.96 -13.36 -11.04
N ILE A 7 3.28 -13.78 -9.82
CA ILE A 7 4.17 -14.91 -9.55
C ILE A 7 3.29 -16.12 -9.24
N LYS A 8 3.49 -17.21 -9.97
CA LYS A 8 2.81 -18.49 -9.75
C LYS A 8 3.84 -19.48 -9.22
N PHE A 9 3.55 -20.07 -8.08
CA PHE A 9 4.35 -21.13 -7.50
C PHE A 9 3.79 -22.48 -7.91
N ASP A 10 4.63 -23.53 -7.87
CA ASP A 10 4.27 -24.89 -8.29
C ASP A 10 3.16 -25.50 -7.42
N ASP A 11 3.02 -25.02 -6.18
CA ASP A 11 1.95 -25.39 -5.26
C ASP A 11 0.59 -24.70 -5.57
N GLY A 12 0.52 -23.90 -6.64
CA GLY A 12 -0.67 -23.18 -7.07
C GLY A 12 -0.91 -21.86 -6.32
N ILE A 13 -0.05 -21.48 -5.37
CA ILE A 13 -0.11 -20.18 -4.70
C ILE A 13 0.26 -19.08 -5.71
N LYS A 14 -0.43 -17.95 -5.61
CA LYS A 14 -0.20 -16.79 -6.48
C LYS A 14 0.13 -15.55 -5.67
N TRP A 15 1.24 -14.91 -6.00
CA TRP A 15 1.62 -13.63 -5.44
C TRP A 15 1.53 -12.54 -6.51
N LEU A 16 1.44 -11.30 -6.05
CA LEU A 16 1.54 -10.11 -6.87
C LEU A 16 2.81 -9.36 -6.46
N ALA A 17 3.79 -9.32 -7.35
CA ALA A 17 4.94 -8.46 -7.20
C ALA A 17 4.63 -7.09 -7.80
N ARG A 18 4.82 -6.02 -7.03
CA ARG A 18 4.72 -4.64 -7.50
C ARG A 18 6.13 -4.05 -7.55
N ILE A 19 6.66 -3.90 -8.75
CA ILE A 19 8.00 -3.35 -8.98
C ILE A 19 7.88 -1.87 -9.28
N ARG A 20 8.67 -1.03 -8.60
CA ARG A 20 8.71 0.41 -8.85
C ARG A 20 9.49 0.68 -10.14
N ARG A 21 8.86 1.44 -11.03
CA ARG A 21 9.52 1.97 -12.23
C ARG A 21 10.24 3.27 -11.86
N PHE A 22 11.49 3.37 -12.29
CA PHE A 22 12.24 4.61 -12.28
C PHE A 22 12.11 5.30 -13.64
N ASP A 23 11.55 6.50 -13.65
CA ASP A 23 11.42 7.35 -14.84
C ASP A 23 11.84 8.78 -14.47
N ALA A 24 12.04 9.65 -15.47
CA ALA A 24 12.43 11.05 -15.26
C ALA A 24 11.45 11.86 -14.37
N THR A 25 10.21 11.40 -14.24
CA THR A 25 9.18 12.01 -13.39
C THR A 25 9.03 11.31 -12.03
N SER A 26 9.93 10.39 -11.69
CA SER A 26 9.88 9.69 -10.41
C SER A 26 10.24 10.63 -9.26
N PRO A 27 9.59 10.50 -8.09
CA PRO A 27 9.95 11.28 -6.91
C PRO A 27 11.42 11.05 -6.49
N PRO A 28 12.01 11.96 -5.70
CA PRO A 28 13.35 11.77 -5.15
C PRO A 28 13.49 10.44 -4.39
N PRO A 29 14.69 9.82 -4.35
CA PRO A 29 14.94 8.52 -3.71
C PRO A 29 14.31 8.37 -2.31
N GLY A 30 14.60 9.29 -1.38
CA GLY A 30 14.06 9.21 -0.02
C GLY A 30 12.53 9.25 0.05
N LEU A 31 11.88 10.00 -0.85
CA LEU A 31 10.42 10.02 -0.93
C LEU A 31 9.87 8.72 -1.54
N ARG A 32 10.59 8.09 -2.47
CA ARG A 32 10.20 6.79 -3.04
C ARG A 32 10.22 5.70 -1.97
N ASP A 33 11.27 5.67 -1.16
CA ASP A 33 11.41 4.72 -0.05
C ASP A 33 10.32 4.92 1.00
N TYR A 34 10.08 6.17 1.38
CA TYR A 34 9.01 6.54 2.30
C TYR A 34 7.63 6.08 1.80
N ILE A 35 7.35 6.22 0.49
CA ILE A 35 6.08 5.75 -0.10
C ILE A 35 5.95 4.22 0.04
N ILE A 36 7.01 3.44 -0.21
CA ILE A 36 6.96 1.99 -0.05
C ILE A 36 6.76 1.62 1.41
N GLN A 37 7.53 2.23 2.32
CA GLN A 37 7.44 1.98 3.76
C GLN A 37 6.03 2.28 4.29
N ASN A 38 5.46 3.43 3.93
CA ASN A 38 4.09 3.81 4.30
C ASN A 38 3.05 2.85 3.76
N GLU A 39 3.21 2.40 2.52
CA GLU A 39 2.29 1.42 1.92
C GLU A 39 2.36 0.08 2.67
N VAL A 40 3.57 -0.43 2.96
CA VAL A 40 3.75 -1.66 3.75
C VAL A 40 3.16 -1.51 5.14
N ALA A 41 3.47 -0.41 5.83
CA ALA A 41 2.99 -0.14 7.16
C ALA A 41 1.46 -0.09 7.22
N THR A 42 0.85 0.61 6.27
CA THR A 42 -0.61 0.69 6.13
C THR A 42 -1.20 -0.70 5.89
N LEU A 43 -0.64 -1.49 4.98
CA LEU A 43 -1.16 -2.83 4.68
C LEU A 43 -1.04 -3.78 5.87
N ARG A 44 0.08 -3.71 6.63
CA ARG A 44 0.27 -4.49 7.86
C ARG A 44 -0.68 -4.07 8.97
N PHE A 45 -0.95 -2.77 9.10
CA PHE A 45 -1.99 -2.29 10.00
C PHE A 45 -3.36 -2.84 9.59
N LEU A 46 -3.72 -2.74 8.31
CA LEU A 46 -5.00 -3.24 7.81
C LEU A 46 -5.16 -4.76 7.99
N GLU A 47 -4.07 -5.54 7.92
CA GLU A 47 -4.07 -7.00 8.20
C GLU A 47 -4.50 -7.32 9.64
N GLN A 48 -4.34 -6.38 10.58
CA GLN A 48 -4.77 -6.50 11.98
C GLN A 48 -6.21 -6.02 12.21
N THR A 49 -6.86 -5.46 11.18
CA THR A 49 -8.25 -4.98 11.25
C THR A 49 -9.22 -5.96 10.57
N GLY A 50 -10.53 -5.71 10.69
CA GLY A 50 -11.53 -6.44 9.89
C GLY A 50 -11.58 -6.02 8.40
N ALA A 51 -10.79 -5.03 7.98
CA ALA A 51 -10.84 -4.51 6.63
C ALA A 51 -10.21 -5.49 5.62
N PRO A 52 -10.81 -5.66 4.43
CA PRO A 52 -10.25 -6.49 3.38
C PRO A 52 -8.93 -5.90 2.85
N SER A 53 -7.79 -6.52 3.17
CA SER A 53 -6.45 -6.08 2.73
C SER A 53 -5.56 -7.25 2.27
N PRO A 54 -4.76 -7.09 1.20
CA PRO A 54 -3.78 -8.09 0.82
C PRO A 54 -2.65 -8.18 1.84
N LYS A 55 -2.27 -9.42 2.17
CA LYS A 55 -1.11 -9.70 3.02
C LYS A 55 0.19 -9.32 2.32
N VAL A 56 1.10 -8.67 3.04
CA VAL A 56 2.46 -8.39 2.57
C VAL A 56 3.37 -9.55 2.94
N PHE A 57 3.98 -10.19 1.95
CA PHE A 57 4.96 -11.26 2.16
C PHE A 57 6.37 -10.72 2.35
N GLY A 58 6.70 -9.61 1.67
CA GLY A 58 8.01 -8.98 1.75
C GLY A 58 8.06 -7.71 0.93
N PHE A 59 9.08 -6.89 1.16
CA PHE A 59 9.38 -5.71 0.36
C PHE A 59 10.88 -5.41 0.44
N ALA A 60 11.38 -4.68 -0.54
CA ALA A 60 12.72 -4.10 -0.52
C ALA A 60 12.69 -2.67 -1.07
N LEU A 61 13.61 -1.86 -0.59
CA LEU A 61 13.80 -0.47 -1.01
C LEU A 61 14.80 -0.39 -2.16
N GLU A 62 14.92 0.79 -2.76
CA GLU A 62 15.89 1.04 -3.81
C GLU A 62 17.22 1.49 -3.19
N ASN A 63 17.93 0.54 -2.56
CA ASN A 63 19.25 0.76 -1.97
C ASN A 63 20.29 -0.23 -2.54
N GLU A 64 21.57 0.00 -2.24
CA GLU A 64 22.68 -0.80 -2.76
C GLU A 64 22.63 -2.28 -2.33
N ASP A 65 22.00 -2.56 -1.19
CA ASP A 65 21.81 -3.92 -0.66
C ASP A 65 20.73 -4.72 -1.42
N ASN A 66 19.92 -4.06 -2.26
CA ASN A 66 18.89 -4.73 -3.04
C ASN A 66 19.42 -5.10 -4.43
N PRO A 67 19.68 -6.39 -4.72
CA PRO A 67 20.26 -6.83 -5.99
C PRO A 67 19.34 -6.57 -7.19
N MET A 68 18.05 -6.30 -6.96
CA MET A 68 17.10 -5.97 -8.02
C MET A 68 17.27 -4.54 -8.54
N GLY A 69 18.04 -3.69 -7.85
CA GLY A 69 18.28 -2.29 -8.23
C GLY A 69 17.02 -1.40 -8.26
N CYS A 70 15.89 -1.91 -7.77
CA CYS A 70 14.61 -1.20 -7.75
C CYS A 70 13.77 -1.65 -6.56
N GLY A 71 13.02 -0.72 -5.97
CA GLY A 71 12.11 -1.03 -4.88
C GLY A 71 10.95 -1.93 -5.33
N TYR A 72 10.59 -2.92 -4.52
CA TYR A 72 9.50 -3.84 -4.83
C TYR A 72 8.72 -4.25 -3.58
N MET A 73 7.51 -4.76 -3.79
CA MET A 73 6.66 -5.35 -2.75
C MET A 73 6.00 -6.63 -3.25
N LEU A 74 5.98 -7.66 -2.42
CA LEU A 74 5.34 -8.95 -2.67
C LEU A 74 4.06 -9.04 -1.84
N LEU A 75 2.94 -9.24 -2.52
CA LEU A 75 1.60 -9.25 -1.93
C LEU A 75 0.88 -10.56 -2.23
N LYS A 76 -0.04 -10.96 -1.35
CA LYS A 76 -1.04 -12.00 -1.66
C LYS A 76 -1.90 -11.56 -2.84
N LYS A 77 -1.95 -12.38 -3.90
CA LYS A 77 -2.88 -12.16 -5.00
C LYS A 77 -4.29 -12.58 -4.58
N TRP A 78 -5.26 -11.71 -4.79
CA TRP A 78 -6.67 -12.02 -4.57
C TRP A 78 -7.33 -12.55 -5.85
N SER A 79 -8.25 -13.50 -5.70
CA SER A 79 -9.10 -14.02 -6.78
C SER A 79 -10.27 -13.07 -7.09
N GLY A 80 -9.99 -11.76 -7.14
CA GLY A 80 -10.98 -10.72 -7.41
C GLY A 80 -11.34 -10.64 -8.89
N LYS A 81 -12.51 -10.08 -9.19
CA LYS A 81 -12.94 -9.72 -10.54
C LYS A 81 -12.95 -8.20 -10.68
N SER A 82 -12.40 -7.68 -11.77
CA SER A 82 -12.50 -6.26 -12.08
C SER A 82 -13.97 -5.86 -12.21
N LEU A 83 -14.38 -4.83 -11.48
CA LEU A 83 -15.72 -4.29 -11.57
C LEU A 83 -15.92 -3.62 -12.93
N ARG A 84 -16.95 -4.03 -13.66
CA ARG A 84 -17.36 -3.41 -14.93
C ARG A 84 -18.77 -2.87 -14.79
N TRP A 85 -18.92 -1.60 -14.40
CA TRP A 85 -20.21 -0.99 -14.04
C TRP A 85 -21.32 -1.18 -15.08
N SER A 86 -20.98 -1.20 -16.37
CA SER A 86 -21.91 -1.43 -17.47
C SER A 86 -22.58 -2.81 -17.43
N LEU A 87 -21.95 -3.81 -16.81
CA LEU A 87 -22.43 -5.19 -16.73
C LEU A 87 -23.09 -5.53 -15.38
N VAL A 88 -23.18 -4.58 -14.45
CA VAL A 88 -23.66 -4.81 -13.08
C VAL A 88 -25.14 -4.48 -12.98
N VAL A 89 -25.96 -5.46 -12.59
CA VAL A 89 -27.40 -5.27 -12.32
C VAL A 89 -27.62 -4.42 -11.06
N PRO A 90 -28.74 -3.68 -10.95
CA PRO A 90 -28.98 -2.72 -9.86
C PRO A 90 -28.76 -3.29 -8.45
N GLU A 91 -29.19 -4.52 -8.17
CA GLU A 91 -29.04 -5.19 -6.87
C GLU A 91 -27.56 -5.42 -6.52
N GLN A 92 -26.75 -5.78 -7.52
CA GLN A 92 -25.31 -5.96 -7.36
C GLN A 92 -24.61 -4.61 -7.13
N ARG A 93 -25.09 -3.51 -7.73
CA ARG A 93 -24.51 -2.17 -7.50
C ARG A 93 -24.61 -1.77 -6.03
N ARG A 94 -25.78 -2.00 -5.40
CA ARG A 94 -25.96 -1.75 -3.97
C ARG A 94 -24.97 -2.55 -3.13
N LYS A 95 -24.80 -3.84 -3.45
CA LYS A 95 -23.82 -4.68 -2.75
C LYS A 95 -22.40 -4.13 -2.90
N VAL A 96 -21.99 -3.79 -4.12
CA VAL A 96 -20.65 -3.22 -4.38
C VAL A 96 -20.45 -1.91 -3.63
N MET A 97 -21.44 -1.01 -3.61
CA MET A 97 -21.34 0.25 -2.87
C MET A 97 -21.35 0.08 -1.35
N SER A 98 -21.96 -0.99 -0.83
CA SER A 98 -21.94 -1.28 0.61
C SER A 98 -20.56 -1.74 1.12
N GLN A 99 -19.73 -2.33 0.27
CA GLN A 99 -18.40 -2.84 0.65
C GLN A 99 -17.43 -1.74 1.13
N PRO A 100 -17.20 -0.64 0.39
CA PRO A 100 -16.36 0.46 0.87
C PRO A 100 -16.98 1.12 2.11
N ALA A 101 -18.30 1.28 2.18
CA ALA A 101 -18.96 1.85 3.36
C ALA A 101 -18.70 1.02 4.63
N ASN A 102 -18.85 -0.30 4.56
CA ASN A 102 -18.54 -1.21 5.66
C ASN A 102 -17.05 -1.15 6.03
N THR A 103 -16.18 -1.05 5.03
CA THR A 103 -14.73 -0.90 5.26
C THR A 103 -14.42 0.39 6.02
N PHE A 104 -15.02 1.53 5.64
CA PHE A 104 -14.83 2.79 6.35
C PHE A 104 -15.37 2.76 7.79
N ILE A 105 -16.52 2.11 8.01
CA ILE A 105 -17.07 1.91 9.36
C ILE A 105 -16.10 1.10 10.22
N GLU A 106 -15.50 0.04 9.67
CA GLU A 106 -14.51 -0.77 10.36
C GLU A 106 -13.26 0.05 10.71
N LEU A 107 -12.72 0.80 9.75
CA LEU A 107 -11.52 1.61 9.96
C LEU A 107 -11.74 2.73 11.00
N ARG A 108 -12.96 3.26 11.11
CA ARG A 108 -13.30 4.29 12.10
C ARG A 108 -13.19 3.79 13.55
N LYS A 109 -13.20 2.47 13.78
CA LYS A 109 -13.02 1.89 15.13
C LYS A 109 -11.62 2.13 15.69
N PHE A 110 -10.65 2.45 14.83
CA PHE A 110 -9.26 2.63 15.21
C PHE A 110 -8.92 4.12 15.33
N PRO A 111 -8.39 4.58 16.48
CA PRO A 111 -7.89 5.95 16.64
C PRO A 111 -6.84 6.34 15.59
N SER A 112 -6.86 7.59 15.14
CA SER A 112 -5.87 8.15 14.21
C SER A 112 -4.43 8.05 14.73
N THR A 113 -4.26 7.97 16.06
CA THR A 113 -2.97 7.73 16.72
C THR A 113 -2.35 6.38 16.36
N TYR A 114 -3.10 5.37 15.90
CA TYR A 114 -2.52 4.11 15.44
C TYR A 114 -1.90 4.21 14.05
N LEU A 115 -2.30 5.21 13.25
CA LEU A 115 -1.70 5.50 11.94
C LEU A 115 -0.52 6.46 12.05
N ALA A 116 -0.48 7.32 13.07
CA ALA A 116 0.55 8.33 13.27
C ALA A 116 1.99 7.79 13.41
N PRO A 117 2.28 6.65 14.09
CA PRO A 117 3.61 6.05 14.12
C PRO A 117 4.11 5.59 12.74
N TRP A 118 3.19 5.31 11.83
CA TRP A 118 3.48 4.80 10.49
C TRP A 118 3.50 5.91 9.44
N ILE A 119 2.84 7.04 9.70
CA ILE A 119 2.92 8.27 8.91
C ILE A 119 4.04 9.14 9.52
N GLY A 120 5.28 8.69 9.34
CA GLY A 120 6.52 9.45 9.58
C GLY A 120 6.58 10.38 10.80
N GLN A 121 7.24 9.94 11.88
CA GLN A 121 7.73 10.81 12.96
C GLN A 121 8.80 11.86 12.53
N GLY A 122 8.98 12.11 11.23
CA GLY A 122 10.09 12.93 10.71
C GLY A 122 9.71 14.29 10.10
N MET A 123 8.43 14.67 10.03
CA MET A 123 8.03 15.87 9.27
C MET A 123 7.32 16.99 10.06
N PHE A 124 7.18 16.88 11.39
CA PHE A 124 6.61 17.96 12.21
C PHE A 124 7.51 18.47 13.34
N THR A 125 8.78 18.05 13.40
CA THR A 125 9.75 18.58 14.37
C THR A 125 10.97 19.15 13.66
N SER A 126 10.77 20.22 12.89
CA SER A 126 11.84 21.18 12.60
C SER A 126 11.26 22.56 12.31
N GLY A 127 10.49 23.08 13.27
CA GLY A 127 10.45 24.52 13.53
C GLY A 127 11.58 24.86 14.49
N HIS A 128 12.84 24.69 14.05
CA HIS A 128 13.99 25.18 14.79
C HIS A 128 14.19 26.66 14.43
N SER A 129 14.00 27.50 15.45
CA SER A 129 14.37 28.91 15.60
C SER A 129 15.05 29.60 14.42
N LEU A 130 14.34 30.55 13.82
CA LEU A 130 14.95 31.79 13.36
C LEU A 130 14.91 32.76 14.54
N GLU A 131 15.92 32.70 15.41
CA GLU A 131 16.29 33.78 16.32
C GLU A 131 17.83 33.76 16.41
N ASN A 132 18.44 34.93 16.29
CA ASN A 132 19.88 35.24 16.26
C ASN A 132 20.57 35.15 14.90
N ARG A 133 20.47 36.26 14.14
CA ARG A 133 21.64 37.08 13.80
C ARG A 133 21.24 38.50 13.43
#